data_AF-A0A3D5PSA7-F1
#
_entry.id   AF-A0A3D5PSA7-F1
#
_cell.length_a   1.000
_cell.length_b   1.000
_cell.length_c   1.000
_cell.angle_alpha   90.00
_cell.angle_beta   90.00
_cell.angle_gamma   90.00
#
_symmetry.space_group_name_H-M   'P 1'
#
loop_
_entity.id
_entity.type
_entity.pdbx_description
1 polymer ?
#
loop_
_entity_poly.entity_id
_entity_poly.type
_entity_poly.pdbx_seq_one_letter_code
_entity_poly.pdbx_strand_id
1 'polypeptide(L)'
;MHIFQKLMKFLAVFLLSLSLTAAFSACGSQASSSASPAKASAAAKGGQLTVRMLDIGQGDAFLLEKDGKFVMIDTGDIEHRDQIVALLHKYKVKEIS
;
A
#
# COMPACT_ATOMS: atom_id res chain seq x y z
N MET A 1 32.99 22.67 -32.92
CA MET A 1 31.62 22.17 -32.62
C MET A 1 31.57 20.69 -32.22
N HIS A 2 32.37 19.80 -32.81
CA HIS A 2 32.33 18.36 -32.49
C HIS A 2 32.75 17.98 -31.05
N ILE A 3 33.72 18.67 -30.47
CA ILE A 3 34.21 18.40 -29.10
C ILE A 3 33.17 18.79 -28.05
N PHE A 4 32.51 19.93 -28.25
CA PHE A 4 31.43 20.41 -27.37
C PHE A 4 30.24 19.46 -27.35
N GLN A 5 29.85 18.91 -28.51
CA GLN A 5 28.78 17.92 -28.59
C GLN A 5 29.13 16.59 -27.92
N LYS A 6 30.39 16.15 -27.99
CA LYS A 6 30.84 14.94 -27.27
C LYS A 6 30.81 15.15 -25.76
N LEU A 7 31.23 16.34 -25.29
CA LEU A 7 31.18 16.69 -23.88
C LEU A 7 29.74 16.76 -23.34
N MET A 8 28.82 17.35 -24.10
CA MET A 8 27.40 17.41 -23.72
C MET A 8 26.73 16.03 -23.69
N LYS A 9 27.08 15.14 -24.63
CA LYS A 9 26.61 13.74 -24.62
C LYS A 9 27.16 12.98 -23.41
N PHE A 10 28.44 13.19 -23.08
CA PHE A 10 29.06 12.56 -21.91
C PHE A 10 28.41 13.05 -20.60
N LEU A 11 28.16 14.36 -20.50
CA LEU A 11 27.45 14.94 -19.36
C LEU A 11 26.01 14.42 -19.25
N ALA A 12 25.29 14.28 -20.36
CA ALA A 12 23.94 13.73 -20.37
C ALA A 12 23.90 12.27 -19.91
N VAL A 13 24.84 11.44 -20.39
CA VAL A 13 24.96 10.02 -19.96
C VAL A 13 25.36 9.94 -18.48
N PHE A 14 26.27 10.81 -18.03
CA PHE A 14 26.68 10.87 -16.63
C PHE A 14 25.50 11.25 -15.72
N LEU A 15 24.73 12.29 -16.07
CA LEU A 15 23.56 12.72 -15.31
C LEU A 15 22.46 11.65 -15.28
N LEU A 16 22.23 10.94 -16.40
CA LEU A 16 21.26 9.84 -16.48
C LEU A 16 21.70 8.64 -15.63
N SER A 17 23.00 8.34 -15.59
CA SER A 17 23.54 7.28 -14.73
C SER A 17 23.42 7.63 -13.24
N LEU A 18 23.65 8.90 -12.89
CA LEU A 18 23.54 9.40 -11.52
C LEU A 18 22.09 9.34 -11.02
N SER A 19 21.12 9.73 -11.85
CA SER A 19 19.70 9.65 -11.49
C SER A 19 19.23 8.21 -11.27
N LEU A 20 19.77 7.25 -12.03
CA LEU A 20 19.40 5.84 -11.89
C LEU A 20 19.93 5.24 -10.58
N THR A 21 21.11 5.67 -10.10
CA THR A 21 21.65 5.24 -8.81
C THR A 21 20.91 5.83 -7.59
N ALA A 22 20.32 7.02 -7.73
CA ALA A 22 19.53 7.63 -6.67
C ALA A 22 18.17 6.95 -6.45
N ALA A 23 17.61 6.31 -7.49
CA ALA A 23 16.32 5.62 -7.41
C ALA A 23 16.35 4.30 -6.61
N PHE A 24 17.52 3.69 -6.42
CA PHE A 24 17.65 2.41 -5.68
C PHE A 24 18.13 2.56 -4.23
N SER A 25 18.58 3.75 -3.80
CA SER A 25 19.08 3.98 -2.43
C SER A 25 18.00 4.43 -1.43
N ALA A 26 16.73 4.45 -1.83
CA ALA A 26 15.61 4.85 -0.95
C ALA A 26 14.98 3.69 -0.14
N CYS A 27 15.46 2.45 -0.31
CA CYS A 27 15.05 1.33 0.54
C CYS A 27 15.91 1.28 1.82
N GLY A 28 15.80 2.31 2.65
CA GLY A 28 16.47 2.40 3.95
C GLY A 28 15.48 2.19 5.09
N SER A 29 15.40 0.95 5.58
CA SER A 29 14.92 0.52 6.91
C SER A 29 13.72 1.29 7.49
N GLN A 30 12.53 0.80 7.22
CA GLN A 30 11.34 1.14 7.99
C GLN A 30 11.53 0.58 9.41
N ALA A 31 11.93 1.43 10.35
CA ALA A 31 11.95 1.09 11.76
C ALA A 31 10.52 0.77 12.16
N SER A 32 10.25 -0.50 12.45
CA SER A 32 9.00 -0.95 13.05
C SER A 32 8.89 -0.26 14.41
N SER A 33 8.18 0.85 14.48
CA SER A 33 7.72 1.41 15.74
C SER A 33 6.78 0.36 16.33
N SER A 34 7.29 -0.43 17.26
CA SER A 34 6.49 -1.22 18.16
C SER A 34 5.62 -0.24 18.97
N ALA A 35 4.44 0.06 18.43
CA ALA A 35 3.41 0.75 19.18
C ALA A 35 3.06 -0.17 20.35
N SER A 36 3.58 0.17 21.54
CA SER A 36 3.08 -0.37 22.79
C SER A 36 1.55 -0.29 22.77
N PRO A 37 0.82 -1.36 23.07
CA PRO A 37 -0.63 -1.30 23.08
C PRO A 37 -1.02 -0.29 24.16
N ALA A 38 -1.45 0.90 23.72
CA ALA A 38 -2.14 1.83 24.58
C ALA A 38 -3.31 1.05 25.19
N LYS A 39 -3.30 0.93 26.52
CA LYS A 39 -4.32 0.22 27.30
C LYS A 39 -5.67 0.80 26.88
N ALA A 40 -6.40 0.07 26.05
CA ALA A 40 -7.70 0.49 25.57
C ALA A 40 -8.60 0.69 26.80
N SER A 41 -9.04 1.93 27.01
CA SER A 41 -10.13 2.25 27.91
C SER A 41 -11.27 1.29 27.60
N ALA A 42 -11.88 0.70 28.64
CA ALA A 42 -12.96 -0.25 28.52
C ALA A 42 -14.07 0.34 27.63
N ALA A 43 -14.08 -0.07 26.36
CA ALA A 43 -15.05 0.39 25.40
C ALA A 43 -16.41 -0.14 25.82
N ALA A 44 -17.42 0.72 25.70
CA ALA A 44 -18.82 0.40 25.90
C ALA A 44 -19.18 -0.92 25.20
N LYS A 45 -20.18 -1.62 25.76
CA LYS A 45 -20.70 -2.94 25.35
C LYS A 45 -21.35 -2.96 23.94
N GLY A 46 -20.76 -2.27 22.97
CA GLY A 46 -21.05 -2.36 21.55
C GLY A 46 -20.17 -3.44 20.91
N GLY A 47 -20.73 -4.19 19.97
CA GLY A 47 -20.01 -5.27 19.28
C GLY A 47 -18.70 -4.79 18.62
N GLN A 48 -17.72 -5.68 18.56
CA GLN A 48 -16.42 -5.41 17.94
C GLN A 48 -16.60 -5.10 16.45
N LEU A 49 -16.17 -3.89 16.04
CA LEU A 49 -15.96 -3.56 14.63
C LEU A 49 -14.53 -3.95 14.26
N THR A 50 -14.38 -4.82 13.26
CA THR A 50 -13.07 -5.12 12.67
C THR A 50 -12.90 -4.31 11.40
N VAL A 51 -11.79 -3.58 11.29
CA VAL A 51 -11.43 -2.82 10.09
C VAL A 51 -10.15 -3.42 9.52
N ARG A 52 -10.17 -3.81 8.25
CA ARG A 52 -9.03 -4.40 7.54
C ARG A 52 -8.69 -3.53 6.35
N MET A 53 -7.47 -3.01 6.30
CA MET A 53 -6.91 -2.47 5.07
C MET A 53 -6.44 -3.64 4.21
N LEU A 54 -6.97 -3.74 2.99
CA LEU A 54 -6.64 -4.81 2.05
C LEU A 54 -5.34 -4.43 1.33
N ASP A 55 -4.34 -5.27 1.46
CA ASP A 55 -3.08 -5.10 0.73
C ASP A 55 -3.27 -5.55 -0.72
N ILE A 56 -3.54 -4.58 -1.59
CA ILE A 56 -3.69 -4.76 -3.03
C ILE A 56 -2.55 -4.09 -3.81
N GLY A 57 -1.52 -3.59 -3.13
CA GLY A 57 -0.49 -2.76 -3.74
C GLY A 57 -0.87 -1.27 -3.76
N GLN A 58 -1.12 -0.71 -4.94
CA GLN A 58 -1.52 0.69 -5.09
C GLN A 58 -3.04 0.84 -5.06
N GLY A 59 -3.51 1.93 -4.46
CA GLY A 59 -4.94 2.21 -4.27
C GLY A 59 -5.44 1.88 -2.86
N ASP A 60 -6.68 2.27 -2.61
CA ASP A 60 -7.33 2.11 -1.31
C ASP A 60 -8.39 1.02 -1.37
N ALA A 61 -8.37 0.11 -0.40
CA ALA A 61 -9.44 -0.88 -0.23
C ALA A 61 -9.55 -1.29 1.23
N PHE A 62 -10.74 -1.14 1.79
CA PHE A 62 -11.00 -1.49 3.18
C PHE A 62 -12.18 -2.45 3.28
N LEU A 63 -12.03 -3.47 4.11
CA LEU A 63 -13.09 -4.38 4.51
C LEU A 63 -13.46 -4.14 5.97
N LEU A 64 -14.70 -3.75 6.20
CA LEU A 64 -15.29 -3.57 7.51
C LEU A 64 -16.14 -4.80 7.82
N GLU A 65 -16.02 -5.30 9.05
CA GLU A 65 -16.79 -6.42 9.54
C GLU A 65 -17.39 -6.10 10.91
N LYS A 66 -18.70 -6.30 11.04
CA LYS A 66 -19.40 -6.24 12.32
C LYS A 66 -20.50 -7.30 12.35
N ASP A 67 -20.47 -8.15 13.38
CA ASP A 67 -21.47 -9.20 13.60
C ASP A 67 -21.68 -10.11 12.35
N GLY A 68 -20.59 -10.43 11.65
CA GLY A 68 -20.59 -11.26 10.43
C GLY A 68 -21.14 -10.58 9.17
N LYS A 69 -21.45 -9.28 9.25
CA LYS A 69 -21.81 -8.45 8.08
C LYS A 69 -20.58 -7.70 7.60
N PHE A 70 -20.46 -7.58 6.28
CA PHE A 70 -19.30 -7.02 5.63
C PHE A 70 -19.68 -5.81 4.80
N VAL A 71 -18.88 -4.76 4.88
CA VAL A 71 -18.99 -3.57 4.02
C VAL A 71 -17.61 -3.28 3.45
N MET A 72 -17.55 -2.84 2.20
CA MET A 72 -16.32 -2.35 1.59
C MET A 72 -16.33 -0.82 1.50
N ILE A 73 -15.18 -0.22 1.78
CA ILE A 73 -14.91 1.18 1.45
C ILE A 73 -13.79 1.19 0.44
N ASP A 74 -14.11 1.68 -0.75
CA ASP A 74 -13.26 1.62 -1.93
C ASP A 74 -12.85 0.19 -2.34
N THR A 75 -12.37 0.05 -3.56
CA THR A 75 -11.91 -1.22 -4.15
C THR A 75 -10.62 -1.05 -4.95
N GLY A 76 -9.96 0.10 -4.85
CA GLY A 76 -8.87 0.48 -5.74
C GLY A 76 -9.26 0.39 -7.22
N ASP A 77 -8.26 0.27 -8.08
CA ASP A 77 -8.43 0.24 -9.52
C ASP A 77 -8.83 -1.16 -10.04
N ILE A 78 -9.28 -1.22 -11.31
CA ILE A 78 -9.81 -2.43 -11.95
C ILE A 78 -8.79 -3.57 -11.98
N GLU A 79 -7.52 -3.23 -12.09
CA GLU A 79 -6.37 -4.12 -12.14
C GLU A 79 -6.23 -4.96 -10.86
N HIS A 80 -6.79 -4.52 -9.74
CA HIS A 80 -6.65 -5.17 -8.44
C HIS A 80 -7.83 -6.09 -8.06
N ARG A 81 -8.84 -6.24 -8.93
CA ARG A 81 -10.07 -7.01 -8.64
C ARG A 81 -9.81 -8.46 -8.24
N ASP A 82 -8.93 -9.16 -8.93
CA ASP A 82 -8.66 -10.57 -8.65
C ASP A 82 -8.01 -10.75 -7.26
N GLN A 83 -7.15 -9.81 -6.87
CA GLN A 83 -6.53 -9.80 -5.54
C GLN A 83 -7.57 -9.52 -4.46
N ILE A 84 -8.48 -8.56 -4.69
CA ILE A 84 -9.61 -8.30 -3.79
C ILE A 84 -10.46 -9.55 -3.60
N VAL A 85 -10.86 -10.21 -4.69
CA VAL A 85 -11.66 -11.44 -4.62
C VAL A 85 -10.93 -12.52 -3.81
N ALA A 86 -9.63 -12.71 -4.03
CA ALA A 86 -8.83 -13.64 -3.25
C ALA A 86 -8.79 -13.30 -1.74
N LEU A 87 -8.67 -12.02 -1.41
CA LEU A 87 -8.71 -11.54 -0.02
C LEU A 87 -10.11 -11.70 0.61
N LEU A 88 -11.18 -11.41 -0.11
CA LEU A 88 -12.56 -11.64 0.36
C LEU A 88 -12.80 -13.12 0.65
N HIS A 89 -12.34 -14.02 -0.22
CA HIS A 89 -12.40 -15.47 0.01
C HIS A 89 -11.56 -15.89 1.22
N LYS A 90 -10.35 -15.35 1.38
CA LYS A 90 -9.49 -15.58 2.56
C LYS A 90 -10.21 -15.18 3.86
N TYR A 91 -10.97 -14.09 3.83
CA TYR A 91 -11.77 -13.62 4.97
C TYR A 91 -13.18 -14.23 5.04
N LYS A 92 -13.49 -15.21 4.18
CA LYS A 92 -14.76 -15.96 4.16
C LYS A 92 -15.98 -15.07 3.97
N VAL A 93 -15.81 -13.96 3.25
CA VAL A 93 -16.90 -13.06 2.87
C VAL A 93 -17.76 -13.77 1.83
N LYS A 94 -19.06 -13.81 2.07
CA LYS A 94 -20.06 -14.39 1.14
C LYS A 94 -20.86 -13.32 0.42
N GLU A 95 -21.12 -12.21 1.10
CA GLU A 95 -21.87 -11.06 0.61
C GLU A 95 -21.29 -9.79 1.22
N ILE A 96 -21.41 -8.69 0.46
CA ILE A 96 -21.17 -7.32 0.93
C ILE A 96 -22.55 -6.69 1.11
N SER A 97 -22.77 -6.03 2.25
CA SER A 97 -24.00 -5.31 2.59
C SER A 97 -24.13 -3.99 1.84
#